data_AF-A0A7X7WTR4-F1
#
_entry.id   AF-A0A7X7WTR4-F1
#
_cell.length_a   1.000
_cell.length_b   1.000
_cell.length_c   1.000
_cell.angle_alpha   90.00
_cell.angle_beta   90.00
_cell.angle_gamma   90.00
#
_symmetry.space_group_name_H-M   'P 1'
#
loop_
_entity.id
_entity.type
_entity.pdbx_description
1 polymer ?
#
loop_
_entity_poly.entity_id
_entity_poly.type
_entity_poly.pdbx_seq_one_letter_code
_entity_poly.pdbx_strand_id
1 'polypeptide(L)'
;MKIALSGATGFVGTRLRQALQEDGHLIVPLRRADFGGTSFMQKALSETEALIHLAGAPIAARWTESYKREIIASRIDTTRLLVDTLRVMPSPPGLFISTSGIGIYPPNIPCDESSTVFADDFLGKLAHDWEREALAAKELGIRTIIFRFGVVLGMGGGVLQKMLLPFRLGFGGVIGDGSQSFSWVHVDDLIAAYRFVIAQERLSGIFNLTAPHPTTNAGFTQALGNILQRPTVLPLPAFVLRLRFGEGADIMLKGQHALPRRLLESGFSFAFPHIHDALQNLCGKSVA
;
A
#
# COMPACT_ATOMS: atom_id res chain seq x y z
N MET A 1 2.27 18.24 14.64
CA MET A 1 2.25 18.76 13.25
C MET A 1 0.82 18.82 12.72
N LYS A 2 0.50 19.76 11.83
CA LYS A 2 -0.72 19.76 10.99
C LYS A 2 -0.45 18.98 9.70
N ILE A 3 -1.16 17.88 9.47
CA ILE A 3 -0.90 16.91 8.39
C ILE A 3 -2.12 16.80 7.48
N ALA A 4 -1.95 17.14 6.20
CA ALA A 4 -2.94 16.84 5.17
C ALA A 4 -2.91 15.35 4.81
N LEU A 5 -4.08 14.70 4.75
CA LEU A 5 -4.19 13.26 4.46
C LEU A 5 -5.27 12.99 3.41
N SER A 6 -4.88 12.56 2.22
CA SER A 6 -5.84 12.02 1.24
C SER A 6 -6.10 10.54 1.51
N GLY A 7 -7.28 10.05 1.11
CA GLY A 7 -7.64 8.65 1.35
C GLY A 7 -7.89 8.34 2.84
N ALA A 8 -8.16 9.37 3.66
CA ALA A 8 -8.36 9.29 5.11
C ALA A 8 -9.51 8.38 5.56
N THR A 9 -10.45 8.06 4.66
CA THR A 9 -11.58 7.14 4.92
C THR A 9 -11.30 5.70 4.47
N GLY A 10 -10.16 5.47 3.82
CA GLY A 10 -9.75 4.14 3.38
C GLY A 10 -9.30 3.25 4.53
N PHE A 11 -9.05 1.98 4.23
CA PHE A 11 -8.62 0.97 5.20
C PHE A 11 -7.35 1.38 5.97
N VAL A 12 -6.31 1.80 5.23
CA VAL A 12 -5.05 2.30 5.80
C VAL A 12 -5.24 3.71 6.36
N GLY A 13 -5.89 4.61 5.60
CA GLY A 13 -6.04 6.01 5.99
C GLY A 13 -6.78 6.23 7.29
N THR A 14 -7.80 5.41 7.59
CA THR A 14 -8.54 5.50 8.86
C THR A 14 -7.64 5.21 10.06
N ARG A 15 -6.81 4.18 9.95
CA ARG A 15 -5.86 3.76 10.99
C ARG A 15 -4.72 4.75 11.15
N LEU A 16 -4.15 5.19 10.03
CA LEU A 16 -3.09 6.19 10.05
C LEU A 16 -3.57 7.51 10.64
N ARG A 17 -4.77 7.95 10.27
CA ARG A 17 -5.39 9.12 10.87
C ARG A 17 -5.52 8.96 12.38
N GLN A 18 -6.10 7.86 12.85
CA GLN A 18 -6.28 7.62 14.28
C GLN A 18 -4.93 7.62 15.03
N ALA A 19 -3.96 6.85 14.54
CA ALA A 19 -2.64 6.74 15.14
C ALA A 19 -1.91 8.09 15.23
N LEU A 20 -1.92 8.88 14.16
CA LEU A 20 -1.28 10.19 14.17
C LEU A 20 -2.04 11.21 15.06
N GLN A 21 -3.36 11.09 15.19
CA GLN A 21 -4.13 11.90 16.14
C GLN A 21 -3.81 11.55 17.59
N GLU A 22 -3.64 10.26 17.90
CA GLU A 22 -3.20 9.77 19.21
C GLU A 22 -1.79 10.30 19.56
N ASP A 23 -0.92 10.47 18.56
CA ASP A 23 0.41 11.08 18.72
C ASP A 23 0.36 12.62 18.82
N GLY A 24 -0.83 13.24 18.82
CA GLY A 24 -1.02 14.69 18.96
C GLY A 24 -0.93 15.48 17.65
N HIS A 25 -0.91 14.84 16.48
CA HIS A 25 -0.97 15.54 15.20
C HIS A 25 -2.39 15.98 14.85
N LEU A 26 -2.51 17.15 14.21
CA LEU A 26 -3.78 17.64 13.67
C LEU A 26 -3.94 17.13 12.24
N ILE A 27 -4.90 16.23 11.99
CA ILE A 27 -5.13 15.67 10.65
C ILE A 27 -6.19 16.47 9.89
N VAL A 28 -5.82 16.95 8.71
CA VAL A 28 -6.70 17.61 7.73
C VAL A 28 -7.03 16.61 6.62
N PRO A 29 -8.21 15.96 6.65
CA PRO A 29 -8.57 14.99 5.62
C PRO A 29 -8.88 15.69 4.28
N LEU A 30 -8.15 15.35 3.23
CA LEU A 30 -8.41 15.81 1.86
C LEU A 30 -9.60 15.03 1.27
N ARG A 31 -10.61 15.78 0.81
CA ARG A 31 -11.87 15.29 0.25
C ARG A 31 -11.81 15.34 -1.27
N ARG A 32 -12.71 14.62 -1.95
CA ARG A 32 -12.81 14.66 -3.42
C ARG A 32 -12.99 16.07 -3.97
N ALA A 33 -13.72 16.93 -3.27
CA ALA A 33 -13.94 18.32 -3.68
C ALA A 33 -12.65 19.17 -3.70
N ASP A 34 -11.65 18.83 -2.86
CA ASP A 34 -10.38 19.57 -2.81
C ASP A 34 -9.54 19.31 -4.06
N PHE A 35 -9.77 18.19 -4.76
CA PHE A 35 -9.15 17.87 -6.05
C PHE A 35 -9.82 18.55 -7.26
N GLY A 36 -10.71 19.52 -7.03
CA GLY A 36 -11.38 20.31 -8.07
C GLY A 36 -10.49 21.32 -8.80
N GLY A 37 -9.23 21.46 -8.37
CA GLY A 37 -8.23 22.35 -8.99
C GLY A 37 -7.26 22.92 -7.96
N THR A 38 -6.22 23.60 -8.45
CA THR A 38 -5.11 24.11 -7.64
C THR A 38 -5.55 25.06 -6.53
N SER A 39 -6.54 25.93 -6.79
CA SER A 39 -7.05 26.88 -5.80
C SER A 39 -7.74 26.20 -4.61
N PHE A 40 -8.55 25.16 -4.88
CA PHE A 40 -9.19 24.36 -3.85
C PHE A 40 -8.16 23.57 -3.04
N MET A 41 -7.20 22.95 -3.73
CA MET A 41 -6.14 22.18 -3.07
C MET A 41 -5.26 23.08 -2.21
N GLN A 42 -4.88 24.27 -2.69
CA GLN A 42 -4.07 25.23 -1.93
C GLN A 42 -4.77 25.63 -0.62
N LYS A 43 -6.09 25.86 -0.67
CA LYS A 43 -6.87 26.15 0.54
C LYS A 43 -6.86 24.97 1.51
N ALA A 44 -6.99 23.74 1.02
CA ALA A 44 -6.97 22.53 1.84
C ALA A 44 -5.59 22.25 2.47
N LEU A 45 -4.50 22.61 1.78
CA LEU A 45 -3.12 22.45 2.25
C LEU A 45 -2.61 23.64 3.10
N SER A 46 -3.44 24.65 3.33
CA SER A 46 -3.04 25.87 4.05
C SER A 46 -2.53 25.56 5.48
N GLU A 47 -1.33 26.08 5.78
CA GLU A 47 -0.62 25.92 7.06
C GLU A 47 -0.28 24.47 7.42
N THR A 48 -0.35 23.53 6.46
CA THR A 48 0.03 22.14 6.71
C THR A 48 1.54 22.00 6.68
N GLU A 49 2.09 21.19 7.58
CA GLU A 49 3.53 20.93 7.70
C GLU A 49 3.93 19.65 6.94
N ALA A 50 2.99 18.73 6.78
CA ALA A 50 3.18 17.50 6.01
C ALA A 50 1.94 17.14 5.18
N LEU A 51 2.18 16.48 4.05
CA LEU A 51 1.18 15.91 3.17
C LEU A 51 1.39 14.39 3.05
N ILE A 52 0.33 13.62 3.27
CA ILE A 52 0.31 12.16 3.06
C ILE A 52 -0.75 11.83 1.99
N HIS A 53 -0.31 11.25 0.88
CA HIS A 53 -1.17 10.85 -0.23
C HIS A 53 -1.38 9.33 -0.26
N LEU A 54 -2.55 8.88 0.20
CA LEU A 54 -3.00 7.48 0.14
C LEU A 54 -4.15 7.25 -0.86
N ALA A 55 -4.57 8.29 -1.59
CA ALA A 55 -5.75 8.16 -2.45
C ALA A 55 -5.45 7.27 -3.66
N GLY A 56 -6.45 6.49 -4.07
CA GLY A 56 -6.37 5.60 -5.22
C GLY A 56 -7.60 4.72 -5.31
N ALA A 57 -8.11 4.52 -6.52
CA ALA A 57 -9.17 3.55 -6.78
C ALA A 57 -8.68 2.14 -6.39
N PRO A 58 -9.55 1.28 -5.81
CA PRO A 58 -9.15 -0.08 -5.41
C PRO A 58 -8.59 -0.90 -6.57
N ILE A 59 -7.42 -1.49 -6.39
CA ILE A 59 -6.81 -2.33 -7.44
C ILE A 59 -7.46 -3.72 -7.54
N ALA A 60 -8.01 -4.25 -6.43
CA ALA A 60 -8.68 -5.54 -6.37
C ALA A 60 -10.14 -5.46 -6.90
N ALA A 61 -10.26 -5.16 -8.19
CA ALA A 61 -11.51 -5.00 -8.92
C ALA A 61 -11.36 -5.55 -10.35
N ARG A 62 -12.47 -5.60 -11.10
CA ARG A 62 -12.42 -6.02 -12.51
C ARG A 62 -11.86 -4.90 -13.37
N TRP A 63 -10.81 -5.16 -14.13
CA TRP A 63 -10.15 -4.15 -14.96
C TRP A 63 -10.71 -4.13 -16.37
N THR A 64 -11.57 -3.15 -16.64
CA THR A 64 -11.92 -2.69 -17.98
C THR A 64 -11.00 -1.53 -18.38
N GLU A 65 -10.97 -1.16 -19.66
CA GLU A 65 -10.22 0.04 -20.10
C GLU A 65 -10.68 1.32 -19.38
N SER A 66 -11.98 1.48 -19.16
CA SER A 66 -12.51 2.59 -18.36
C SER A 66 -12.02 2.58 -16.91
N TYR A 67 -11.94 1.39 -16.29
CA TYR A 67 -11.47 1.26 -14.91
C TYR A 67 -9.96 1.44 -14.80
N LYS A 68 -9.16 1.02 -15.80
CA LYS A 68 -7.72 1.33 -15.85
C LYS A 68 -7.48 2.84 -15.90
N ARG A 69 -8.28 3.59 -16.66
CA ARG A 69 -8.24 5.07 -16.65
C ARG A 69 -8.57 5.63 -15.26
N GLU A 70 -9.55 5.07 -14.56
CA GLU A 70 -9.85 5.45 -13.16
C GLU A 70 -8.66 5.15 -12.22
N ILE A 71 -8.01 4.00 -12.36
CA ILE A 71 -6.81 3.61 -11.59
C ILE A 71 -5.68 4.62 -11.82
N ILE A 72 -5.45 5.02 -13.07
CA ILE A 72 -4.47 6.04 -13.47
C ILE A 72 -4.85 7.40 -12.88
N ALA A 73 -6.06 7.90 -13.15
CA ALA A 73 -6.48 9.24 -12.74
C ALA A 73 -6.47 9.42 -11.21
N SER A 74 -6.92 8.40 -10.48
CA SER A 74 -6.94 8.42 -9.00
C SER A 74 -5.57 8.35 -8.34
N ARG A 75 -4.48 8.25 -9.11
CA ARG A 75 -3.10 8.17 -8.63
C ARG A 75 -2.21 9.21 -9.30
N ILE A 76 -2.05 9.11 -10.61
CA ILE A 76 -1.15 9.96 -11.40
C ILE A 76 -1.70 11.39 -11.46
N ASP A 77 -2.95 11.58 -11.89
CA ASP A 77 -3.50 12.92 -12.04
C ASP A 77 -3.72 13.62 -10.69
N THR A 78 -4.15 12.87 -9.66
CA THR A 78 -4.26 13.41 -8.30
C THR A 78 -2.90 13.78 -7.70
N THR A 79 -1.86 12.98 -7.95
CA THR A 79 -0.49 13.30 -7.50
C THR A 79 0.06 14.51 -8.24
N ARG A 80 -0.16 14.58 -9.56
CA ARG A 80 0.24 15.75 -10.37
C ARG A 80 -0.40 17.02 -9.85
N LEU A 81 -1.71 17.02 -9.59
CA LEU A 81 -2.40 18.18 -9.01
C LEU A 81 -1.82 18.59 -7.66
N LEU A 82 -1.50 17.62 -6.78
CA LEU A 82 -0.86 17.91 -5.50
C LEU A 82 0.49 18.60 -5.71
N VAL A 83 1.36 18.05 -6.55
CA VAL A 83 2.70 18.62 -6.80
C VAL A 83 2.63 19.97 -7.51
N ASP A 84 1.74 20.15 -8.48
CA ASP A 84 1.50 21.44 -9.13
C ASP A 84 0.99 22.49 -8.15
N THR A 85 0.19 22.08 -7.17
CA THR A 85 -0.23 22.96 -6.08
C THR A 85 0.94 23.34 -5.19
N LEU A 86 1.78 22.38 -4.80
CA LEU A 86 2.98 22.64 -3.99
C LEU A 86 3.93 23.64 -4.68
N ARG A 87 4.05 23.60 -6.01
CA ARG A 87 4.89 24.52 -6.81
C ARG A 87 4.50 26.00 -6.67
N VAL A 88 3.21 26.28 -6.54
CA VAL A 88 2.67 27.65 -6.53
C VAL A 88 2.35 28.15 -5.12
N MET A 89 2.53 27.31 -4.10
CA MET A 89 2.31 27.68 -2.71
C MET A 89 3.48 28.54 -2.19
N PRO A 90 3.20 29.69 -1.52
CA PRO A 90 4.24 30.47 -0.85
C PRO A 90 4.94 29.73 0.30
N SER A 91 4.21 28.82 0.95
CA SER A 91 4.71 28.02 2.08
C SER A 91 4.15 26.60 1.97
N PRO A 92 4.73 25.74 1.11
CA PRO A 92 4.30 24.36 0.99
C PRO A 92 4.72 23.54 2.23
N PRO A 93 4.01 22.44 2.56
CA PRO A 93 4.46 21.50 3.59
C PRO A 93 5.89 20.98 3.32
N GLY A 94 6.69 20.86 4.38
CA GLY A 94 8.10 20.44 4.29
C GLY A 94 8.28 18.94 4.06
N LEU A 95 7.24 18.13 4.30
CA LEU A 95 7.25 16.67 4.12
C LEU A 95 6.11 16.24 3.19
N PHE A 96 6.44 15.44 2.17
CA PHE A 96 5.46 14.77 1.32
C PHE A 96 5.69 13.25 1.33
N ILE A 97 4.70 12.49 1.78
CA ILE A 97 4.70 11.02 1.74
C ILE A 97 3.66 10.56 0.71
N SER A 98 4.10 10.00 -0.40
CA SER A 98 3.22 9.38 -1.39
C SER A 98 3.22 7.87 -1.25
N THR A 99 2.05 7.25 -1.36
CA THR A 99 1.97 5.79 -1.53
C THR A 99 2.40 5.42 -2.96
N SER A 100 2.85 4.19 -3.12
CA SER A 100 3.07 3.46 -4.37
C SER A 100 2.79 1.96 -4.11
N GLY A 101 3.17 1.07 -5.01
CA GLY A 101 3.01 -0.38 -4.83
C GLY A 101 4.22 -1.16 -5.30
N ILE A 102 4.46 -2.32 -4.69
CA ILE A 102 5.50 -3.26 -5.11
C ILE A 102 5.25 -3.86 -6.51
N GLY A 103 4.08 -3.61 -7.10
CA GLY A 103 3.77 -3.97 -8.49
C GLY A 103 4.70 -3.33 -9.53
N ILE A 104 5.58 -2.40 -9.11
CA ILE A 104 6.69 -1.90 -9.94
C ILE A 104 7.72 -2.98 -10.28
N TYR A 105 7.88 -4.00 -9.44
CA TYR A 105 8.90 -5.03 -9.60
C TYR A 105 8.43 -6.19 -10.49
N PRO A 106 9.35 -6.84 -11.22
CA PRO A 106 9.04 -8.08 -11.92
C PRO A 106 8.62 -9.19 -10.93
N PRO A 107 7.77 -10.13 -11.38
CA PRO A 107 7.25 -11.18 -10.50
C PRO A 107 8.35 -12.18 -10.10
N ASN A 108 8.28 -12.67 -8.87
CA ASN A 108 9.12 -13.73 -8.29
C ASN A 108 10.63 -13.49 -8.26
N ILE A 109 11.11 -12.31 -8.65
CA ILE A 109 12.51 -11.92 -8.53
C ILE A 109 12.66 -11.13 -7.22
N PRO A 110 13.59 -11.51 -6.31
CA PRO A 110 13.90 -10.69 -5.15
C PRO A 110 14.35 -9.29 -5.56
N CYS A 111 13.61 -8.29 -5.11
CA CYS A 111 13.88 -6.88 -5.39
C CYS A 111 13.85 -6.07 -4.10
N ASP A 112 14.71 -5.06 -4.04
CA ASP A 112 14.75 -4.04 -2.99
C ASP A 112 14.69 -2.64 -3.64
N GLU A 113 14.81 -1.58 -2.84
CA GLU A 113 14.73 -0.20 -3.34
C GLU A 113 15.92 0.22 -4.21
N SER A 114 16.99 -0.59 -4.29
CA SER A 114 18.13 -0.38 -5.19
C SER A 114 17.96 -1.06 -6.55
N SER A 115 16.92 -1.89 -6.70
CA SER A 115 16.66 -2.63 -7.93
C SER A 115 16.30 -1.69 -9.09
N THR A 116 16.90 -1.95 -10.26
CA THR A 116 16.77 -1.14 -11.48
C THR A 116 15.94 -1.81 -12.58
N VAL A 117 15.58 -3.07 -12.39
CA VAL A 117 14.72 -3.83 -13.30
C VAL A 117 13.28 -3.70 -12.81
N PHE A 118 12.41 -3.17 -13.67
CA PHE A 118 10.99 -2.96 -13.38
C PHE A 118 10.10 -3.81 -14.29
N ALA A 119 8.89 -4.09 -13.81
CA ALA A 119 7.87 -4.77 -14.61
C ALA A 119 7.44 -3.89 -15.81
N ASP A 120 7.19 -4.53 -16.95
CA ASP A 120 6.76 -3.89 -18.20
C ASP A 120 5.23 -3.93 -18.41
N ASP A 121 4.50 -4.48 -17.44
CA ASP A 121 3.05 -4.58 -17.44
C ASP A 121 2.36 -3.31 -16.92
N PHE A 122 1.02 -3.36 -16.84
CA PHE A 122 0.21 -2.22 -16.44
C PHE A 122 0.57 -1.69 -15.04
N LEU A 123 0.82 -2.58 -14.06
CA LEU A 123 1.15 -2.17 -12.70
C LEU A 123 2.56 -1.60 -12.61
N GLY A 124 3.50 -2.19 -13.35
CA GLY A 124 4.86 -1.68 -13.51
C GLY A 124 4.88 -0.23 -13.96
N LYS A 125 4.22 0.04 -15.08
CA LYS A 125 4.09 1.38 -15.67
C LYS A 125 3.34 2.35 -14.75
N LEU A 126 2.21 1.91 -14.17
CA LEU A 126 1.42 2.73 -13.25
C LEU A 126 2.25 3.19 -12.05
N ALA A 127 2.97 2.27 -11.38
CA ALA A 127 3.78 2.61 -10.22
C ALA A 127 4.93 3.54 -10.61
N HIS A 128 5.61 3.26 -11.73
CA HIS A 128 6.68 4.13 -12.23
C HIS A 128 6.20 5.56 -12.52
N ASP A 129 5.10 5.71 -13.27
CA ASP A 129 4.55 7.03 -13.61
C ASP A 129 4.00 7.77 -12.39
N TRP A 130 3.37 7.05 -11.45
CA TRP A 130 2.90 7.61 -10.19
C TRP A 130 4.05 8.14 -9.32
N GLU A 131 5.12 7.35 -9.18
CA GLU A 131 6.31 7.75 -8.43
C GLU A 131 7.03 8.93 -9.07
N ARG A 132 7.09 9.00 -10.41
CA ARG A 132 7.66 10.13 -11.13
C ARG A 132 6.95 11.44 -10.77
N GLU A 133 5.61 11.45 -10.79
CA GLU A 133 4.85 12.64 -10.39
C GLU A 133 5.16 13.03 -8.94
N ALA A 134 5.17 12.07 -8.00
CA ALA A 134 5.42 12.35 -6.59
C ALA A 134 6.85 12.88 -6.34
N LEU A 135 7.85 12.31 -7.02
CA LEU A 135 9.26 12.67 -6.88
C LEU A 135 9.57 14.08 -7.36
N ALA A 136 8.78 14.66 -8.25
CA ALA A 136 8.96 16.04 -8.71
C ALA A 136 8.84 17.07 -7.56
N ALA A 137 8.19 16.72 -6.43
CA ALA A 137 8.19 17.57 -5.23
C ALA A 137 9.61 17.78 -4.64
N LYS A 138 10.57 16.87 -4.90
CA LYS A 138 11.96 17.03 -4.44
C LYS A 138 12.63 18.26 -5.05
N GLU A 139 12.27 18.62 -6.28
CA GLU A 139 12.79 19.81 -6.98
C GLU A 139 12.40 21.10 -6.25
N LEU A 140 11.38 21.05 -5.40
CA LEU A 140 10.90 22.17 -4.59
C LEU A 140 11.59 22.23 -3.21
N GLY A 141 12.59 21.38 -2.96
CA GLY A 141 13.24 21.23 -1.65
C GLY A 141 12.38 20.52 -0.61
N ILE A 142 11.23 19.94 -1.01
CA ILE A 142 10.35 19.20 -0.11
C ILE A 142 10.95 17.82 0.14
N ARG A 143 10.97 17.41 1.40
CA ARG A 143 11.39 16.07 1.79
C ARG A 143 10.34 15.06 1.31
N THR A 144 10.66 14.33 0.25
CA THR A 144 9.72 13.37 -0.36
C THR A 144 10.04 11.92 0.01
N ILE A 145 9.05 11.21 0.52
CA ILE A 145 9.05 9.77 0.79
C ILE A 145 8.07 9.09 -0.17
N ILE A 146 8.46 7.95 -0.74
CA ILE A 146 7.55 7.03 -1.43
C ILE A 146 7.50 5.73 -0.62
N PHE A 147 6.30 5.26 -0.31
CA PHE A 147 6.10 3.92 0.23
C PHE A 147 5.51 2.97 -0.80
N ARG A 148 6.31 2.02 -1.27
CA ARG A 148 5.85 0.91 -2.12
C ARG A 148 5.21 -0.16 -1.25
N PHE A 149 3.88 -0.18 -1.20
CA PHE A 149 3.15 -1.14 -0.36
C PHE A 149 3.19 -2.54 -0.94
N GLY A 150 3.44 -3.53 -0.07
CA GLY A 150 2.99 -4.90 -0.31
C GLY A 150 1.52 -5.10 0.02
N VAL A 151 1.13 -6.37 0.17
CA VAL A 151 -0.23 -6.73 0.58
C VAL A 151 -0.43 -6.36 2.05
N VAL A 152 -1.23 -5.32 2.31
CA VAL A 152 -1.53 -4.89 3.69
C VAL A 152 -2.53 -5.86 4.33
N LEU A 153 -2.10 -6.51 5.41
CA LEU A 153 -2.90 -7.44 6.19
C LEU A 153 -3.41 -6.76 7.46
N GLY A 154 -4.72 -6.81 7.68
CA GLY A 154 -5.35 -6.34 8.91
C GLY A 154 -6.85 -6.63 8.94
N MET A 155 -7.47 -6.51 10.11
CA MET A 155 -8.90 -6.75 10.32
C MET A 155 -9.76 -5.55 9.92
N GLY A 156 -11.04 -5.73 9.59
CA GLY A 156 -11.96 -4.61 9.34
C GLY A 156 -11.73 -3.88 8.01
N GLY A 157 -11.06 -4.54 7.05
CA GLY A 157 -10.91 -4.07 5.67
C GLY A 157 -9.77 -4.79 4.95
N GLY A 158 -9.35 -4.23 3.80
CA GLY A 158 -8.25 -4.79 3.02
C GLY A 158 -8.59 -6.14 2.37
N VAL A 159 -7.55 -6.84 1.91
CA VAL A 159 -7.71 -8.14 1.21
C VAL A 159 -7.99 -9.28 2.18
N LEU A 160 -7.38 -9.26 3.37
CA LEU A 160 -7.54 -10.32 4.37
C LEU A 160 -9.00 -10.49 4.76
N GLN A 161 -9.70 -9.39 5.08
CA GLN A 161 -11.13 -9.42 5.43
C GLN A 161 -12.00 -10.08 4.34
N LYS A 162 -11.67 -9.88 3.06
CA LYS A 162 -12.40 -10.49 1.93
C LYS A 162 -12.12 -12.00 1.80
N MET A 163 -10.96 -12.45 2.26
CA MET A 163 -10.55 -13.86 2.25
C MET A 163 -11.06 -14.64 3.47
N LEU A 164 -11.38 -13.98 4.59
CA LEU A 164 -11.73 -14.68 5.84
C LEU A 164 -12.98 -15.55 5.72
N LEU A 165 -14.05 -15.08 5.07
CA LEU A 165 -15.29 -15.83 4.97
C LEU A 165 -15.10 -17.18 4.24
N PRO A 166 -14.57 -17.23 2.99
CA PRO A 166 -14.36 -18.52 2.32
C PRO A 166 -13.40 -19.44 3.09
N PHE A 167 -12.34 -18.91 3.71
CA PHE A 167 -11.45 -19.72 4.55
C PHE A 167 -12.15 -20.29 5.79
N ARG A 168 -12.97 -19.51 6.50
CA ARG A 168 -13.74 -19.97 7.67
C ARG A 168 -14.75 -21.06 7.32
N LEU A 169 -15.26 -21.06 6.10
CA LEU A 169 -16.17 -22.08 5.57
C LEU A 169 -15.44 -23.32 5.03
N GLY A 170 -14.10 -23.37 5.07
CA GLY A 170 -13.31 -24.49 4.54
C GLY A 170 -13.15 -24.49 3.01
N PHE A 171 -13.49 -23.40 2.33
CA PHE A 171 -13.29 -23.20 0.89
C PHE A 171 -12.02 -22.38 0.58
N GLY A 172 -11.12 -22.24 1.55
CA GLY A 172 -9.82 -21.61 1.33
C GLY A 172 -8.88 -22.52 0.54
N GLY A 173 -7.95 -21.93 -0.19
CA GLY A 173 -6.92 -22.70 -0.88
C GLY A 173 -5.99 -21.84 -1.73
N VAL A 174 -4.99 -22.52 -2.28
CA VAL A 174 -3.92 -21.88 -3.06
C VAL A 174 -4.45 -21.35 -4.38
N ILE A 175 -3.89 -20.24 -4.85
CA ILE A 175 -4.22 -19.64 -6.14
C ILE A 175 -3.23 -20.15 -7.17
N GLY A 176 -3.71 -20.80 -8.23
CA GLY A 176 -2.83 -21.41 -9.24
C GLY A 176 -2.01 -22.56 -8.65
N ASP A 177 -0.69 -22.52 -8.82
CA ASP A 177 0.24 -23.49 -8.20
C ASP A 177 0.72 -23.09 -6.79
N GLY A 178 0.36 -21.88 -6.34
CA GLY A 178 0.72 -21.36 -5.02
C GLY A 178 2.18 -20.92 -4.87
N SER A 179 3.00 -21.01 -5.92
CA SER A 179 4.43 -20.70 -5.88
C SER A 179 4.73 -19.21 -5.90
N GLN A 180 3.78 -18.38 -6.34
CA GLN A 180 3.96 -16.96 -6.50
C GLN A 180 4.30 -16.29 -5.17
N SER A 181 5.25 -15.36 -5.22
CA SER A 181 5.73 -14.62 -4.06
C SER A 181 4.62 -13.76 -3.46
N PHE A 182 4.54 -13.76 -2.15
CA PHE A 182 3.57 -13.00 -1.39
C PHE A 182 4.32 -12.08 -0.44
N SER A 183 4.57 -10.86 -0.89
CA SER A 183 5.13 -9.79 -0.05
C SER A 183 4.01 -9.00 0.58
N TRP A 184 3.97 -9.01 1.91
CA TRP A 184 2.87 -8.53 2.72
C TRP A 184 3.39 -7.62 3.82
N VAL A 185 2.52 -6.91 4.53
CA VAL A 185 2.89 -6.12 5.71
C VAL A 185 1.73 -6.14 6.70
N HIS A 186 2.03 -6.28 7.99
CA HIS A 186 1.02 -6.10 9.02
C HIS A 186 0.60 -4.62 9.09
N VAL A 187 -0.68 -4.35 9.26
CA VAL A 187 -1.18 -2.97 9.25
C VAL A 187 -0.54 -2.11 10.35
N ASP A 188 -0.25 -2.69 11.53
CA ASP A 188 0.40 -1.94 12.61
C ASP A 188 1.87 -1.61 12.29
N ASP A 189 2.60 -2.53 11.62
CA ASP A 189 3.95 -2.24 11.14
C ASP A 189 3.95 -1.16 10.06
N LEU A 190 2.92 -1.15 9.21
CA LEU A 190 2.73 -0.08 8.24
C LEU A 190 2.56 1.26 8.95
N ILE A 191 1.66 1.37 9.93
CA ILE A 191 1.47 2.61 10.69
C ILE A 191 2.75 3.01 11.44
N ALA A 192 3.45 2.05 12.05
CA ALA A 192 4.72 2.30 12.72
C ALA A 192 5.80 2.83 11.77
N ALA A 193 5.85 2.35 10.52
CA ALA A 193 6.78 2.86 9.52
C ALA A 193 6.48 4.31 9.12
N TYR A 194 5.20 4.72 9.04
CA TYR A 194 4.85 6.14 8.86
C TYR A 194 5.34 7.00 10.03
N ARG A 195 5.06 6.58 11.28
CA ARG A 195 5.58 7.26 12.49
C ARG A 195 7.10 7.38 12.46
N PHE A 196 7.77 6.28 12.11
CA PHE A 196 9.22 6.20 12.05
C PHE A 196 9.82 7.19 11.04
N VAL A 197 9.32 7.26 9.80
CA VAL A 197 9.85 8.21 8.81
C VAL A 197 9.49 9.65 9.14
N ILE A 198 8.31 9.91 9.72
CA ILE A 198 7.92 11.26 10.17
C ILE A 198 8.91 11.76 11.23
N ALA A 199 9.27 10.91 12.21
CA ALA A 199 10.21 11.26 13.28
C ALA A 199 11.68 11.38 12.82
N GLN A 200 12.05 10.75 11.71
CA GLN A 200 13.46 10.67 11.26
C GLN A 200 13.77 11.65 10.12
N GLU A 201 14.06 12.91 10.42
CA GLU A 201 14.24 14.01 9.45
C GLU A 201 15.22 13.72 8.29
N ARG A 202 16.24 12.89 8.52
CA ARG A 202 17.24 12.53 7.52
C ARG A 202 16.76 11.55 6.44
N LEU A 203 15.67 10.82 6.67
CA LEU A 203 15.23 9.78 5.74
C LEU A 203 14.48 10.41 4.56
N SER A 204 14.81 10.02 3.33
CA SER A 204 14.10 10.47 2.13
C SER A 204 14.15 9.43 1.02
N GLY A 205 13.31 9.58 0.00
CA GLY A 205 13.25 8.68 -1.15
C GLY A 205 12.31 7.50 -0.95
N ILE A 206 12.62 6.40 -1.63
CA ILE A 206 11.73 5.25 -1.78
C ILE A 206 11.98 4.23 -0.67
N PHE A 207 10.91 3.66 -0.12
CA PHE A 207 10.94 2.58 0.86
C PHE A 207 9.93 1.51 0.45
N ASN A 208 10.38 0.26 0.42
CA ASN A 208 9.49 -0.90 0.35
C ASN A 208 8.87 -1.08 1.73
N LEU A 209 7.55 -1.11 1.76
CA LEU A 209 6.79 -1.27 2.98
C LEU A 209 6.15 -2.67 2.94
N THR A 210 7.03 -3.63 3.20
CA THR A 210 6.80 -5.08 3.26
C THR A 210 7.46 -5.63 4.52
N ALA A 211 6.95 -6.73 5.06
CA ALA A 211 7.62 -7.50 6.10
C ALA A 211 8.94 -8.07 5.55
N PRO A 212 9.98 -8.24 6.39
CA PRO A 212 11.30 -8.67 5.98
C PRO A 212 11.37 -10.12 5.49
N HIS A 213 10.35 -10.94 5.80
CA HIS A 213 10.26 -12.33 5.36
C HIS A 213 9.01 -12.53 4.48
N PRO A 214 9.12 -12.27 3.16
CA PRO A 214 8.10 -12.68 2.20
C PRO A 214 7.83 -14.18 2.29
N THR A 215 6.62 -14.57 1.91
CA THR A 215 6.23 -15.99 1.79
C THR A 215 5.76 -16.27 0.37
N THR A 216 5.14 -17.42 0.13
CA THR A 216 4.45 -17.72 -1.12
C THR A 216 2.94 -17.71 -0.89
N ASN A 217 2.15 -17.73 -1.96
CA ASN A 217 0.70 -17.92 -1.82
C ASN A 217 0.37 -19.23 -1.07
N ALA A 218 1.12 -20.31 -1.31
CA ALA A 218 0.99 -21.56 -0.57
C ALA A 218 1.30 -21.38 0.92
N GLY A 219 2.40 -20.70 1.25
CA GLY A 219 2.77 -20.42 2.64
C GLY A 219 1.75 -19.56 3.38
N PHE A 220 1.23 -18.51 2.73
CA PHE A 220 0.13 -17.70 3.27
C PHE A 220 -1.14 -18.53 3.49
N THR A 221 -1.53 -19.32 2.49
CA THR A 221 -2.74 -20.16 2.52
C THR A 221 -2.68 -21.15 3.68
N GLN A 222 -1.55 -21.86 3.82
CA GLN A 222 -1.33 -22.82 4.89
C GLN A 222 -1.38 -22.15 6.27
N ALA A 223 -0.70 -21.01 6.44
CA ALA A 223 -0.71 -20.28 7.70
C ALA A 223 -2.12 -19.85 8.10
N LEU A 224 -2.89 -19.27 7.16
CA LEU A 224 -4.26 -18.85 7.43
C LEU A 224 -5.20 -20.04 7.72
N GLY A 225 -5.06 -21.15 7.00
CA GLY A 225 -5.81 -22.38 7.25
C GLY A 225 -5.58 -22.95 8.64
N ASN A 226 -4.32 -23.03 9.06
CA ASN A 226 -3.93 -23.52 10.38
C ASN A 226 -4.52 -22.65 11.50
N ILE A 227 -4.40 -21.34 11.40
CA ILE A 227 -4.88 -20.39 12.42
C ILE A 227 -6.41 -20.43 12.54
N LEU A 228 -7.11 -20.59 11.43
CA LEU A 228 -8.57 -20.72 11.43
C LEU A 228 -9.06 -22.14 11.73
N GLN A 229 -8.15 -23.12 11.87
CA GLN A 229 -8.47 -24.53 12.01
C GLN A 229 -9.42 -25.03 10.89
N ARG A 230 -9.07 -24.73 9.64
CA ARG A 230 -9.85 -25.10 8.45
C ARG A 230 -8.97 -25.72 7.37
N PRO A 231 -9.46 -26.71 6.63
CA PRO A 231 -8.72 -27.31 5.53
C PRO A 231 -8.52 -26.30 4.40
N THR A 232 -7.39 -26.39 3.71
CA THR A 232 -7.04 -25.53 2.55
C THR A 232 -6.72 -26.35 1.31
N VAL A 233 -7.54 -27.36 1.04
CA VAL A 233 -7.28 -28.39 0.03
C VAL A 233 -7.83 -28.05 -1.36
N LEU A 234 -8.68 -27.02 -1.48
CA LEU A 234 -9.34 -26.65 -2.73
C LEU A 234 -8.59 -25.52 -3.42
N PRO A 235 -7.71 -25.80 -4.40
CA PRO A 235 -7.04 -24.73 -5.14
C PRO A 235 -8.06 -23.89 -5.88
N LEU A 236 -7.87 -22.57 -5.88
CA LEU A 236 -8.65 -21.62 -6.69
C LEU A 236 -8.02 -21.52 -8.08
N PRO A 237 -8.69 -22.04 -9.13
CA PRO A 237 -8.11 -22.02 -10.47
C PRO A 237 -8.01 -20.61 -11.02
N ALA A 238 -6.95 -20.33 -11.79
CA ALA A 238 -6.70 -19.01 -12.34
C ALA A 238 -7.84 -18.49 -13.24
N PHE A 239 -8.54 -19.38 -13.95
CA PHE A 239 -9.65 -18.99 -14.82
C PHE A 239 -10.82 -18.38 -14.03
N VAL A 240 -11.07 -18.84 -12.79
CA VAL A 240 -12.12 -18.29 -11.92
C VAL A 240 -11.81 -16.84 -11.57
N LEU A 241 -10.54 -16.57 -11.23
CA LEU A 241 -10.09 -15.20 -10.97
C LEU A 241 -10.16 -14.33 -12.23
N ARG A 242 -9.74 -14.83 -13.39
CA ARG A 242 -9.85 -14.09 -14.66
C ARG A 242 -11.30 -13.80 -15.05
N LEU A 243 -12.22 -14.73 -14.80
CA LEU A 243 -13.65 -14.52 -15.03
C LEU A 243 -14.18 -13.39 -14.12
N ARG A 244 -13.78 -13.36 -12.85
CA ARG A 244 -14.23 -12.37 -11.87
C ARG A 244 -13.59 -10.99 -12.03
N PHE A 245 -12.28 -10.94 -12.27
CA PHE A 245 -11.44 -9.74 -12.19
C PHE A 245 -10.82 -9.31 -13.53
N GLY A 246 -10.97 -10.10 -14.61
CA GLY A 246 -10.31 -9.79 -15.89
C GLY A 246 -8.79 -9.73 -15.71
N GLU A 247 -8.17 -8.69 -16.27
CA GLU A 247 -6.73 -8.43 -16.09
C GLU A 247 -6.34 -8.11 -14.64
N GLY A 248 -7.27 -7.63 -13.81
CA GLY A 248 -7.02 -7.40 -12.38
C GLY A 248 -6.75 -8.69 -11.59
N ALA A 249 -7.00 -9.86 -12.18
CA ALA A 249 -6.59 -11.14 -11.63
C ALA A 249 -5.07 -11.26 -11.50
N ASP A 250 -4.30 -10.55 -12.34
CA ASP A 250 -2.84 -10.63 -12.35
C ASP A 250 -2.21 -10.17 -11.03
N ILE A 251 -2.88 -9.31 -10.25
CA ILE A 251 -2.43 -8.94 -8.89
C ILE A 251 -2.33 -10.14 -7.96
N MET A 252 -3.19 -11.14 -8.15
CA MET A 252 -3.28 -12.33 -7.31
C MET A 252 -2.56 -13.53 -7.93
N LEU A 253 -2.51 -13.58 -9.26
CA LEU A 253 -1.87 -14.65 -10.02
C LEU A 253 -0.35 -14.44 -10.13
N LYS A 254 0.09 -13.19 -10.18
CA LYS A 254 1.50 -12.81 -10.13
C LYS A 254 1.84 -12.37 -8.71
N GLY A 255 3.10 -12.52 -8.33
CA GLY A 255 3.57 -12.21 -6.99
C GLY A 255 4.92 -11.52 -7.04
N GLN A 256 5.07 -10.39 -6.37
CA GLN A 256 6.35 -9.70 -6.25
C GLN A 256 7.07 -10.13 -4.96
N HIS A 257 8.39 -10.29 -5.05
CA HIS A 257 9.28 -10.57 -3.93
C HIS A 257 10.02 -9.28 -3.56
N ALA A 258 9.41 -8.45 -2.71
CA ALA A 258 9.93 -7.14 -2.35
C ALA A 258 10.46 -7.14 -0.91
N LEU A 259 11.71 -6.72 -0.74
CA LEU A 259 12.42 -6.67 0.54
C LEU A 259 12.52 -5.22 1.06
N PRO A 260 12.27 -4.97 2.36
CA PRO A 260 12.26 -3.63 2.96
C PRO A 260 13.67 -3.17 3.39
N ARG A 261 14.65 -3.29 2.49
CA ARG A 261 16.07 -3.10 2.84
C ARG A 261 16.33 -1.74 3.48
N ARG A 262 15.80 -0.65 2.89
CA ARG A 262 16.06 0.70 3.42
C ARG A 262 15.43 0.96 4.77
N LEU A 263 14.28 0.35 5.08
CA LEU A 263 13.69 0.45 6.42
C LEU A 263 14.57 -0.26 7.46
N LEU A 264 15.00 -1.50 7.15
CA LEU A 264 15.87 -2.28 8.03
C LEU A 264 17.22 -1.58 8.27
N GLU A 265 17.89 -1.11 7.22
CA GLU A 265 19.16 -0.38 7.32
C GLU A 265 19.03 0.96 8.05
N SER A 266 17.81 1.54 8.08
CA SER A 266 17.52 2.76 8.84
C SER A 266 17.30 2.48 10.34
N GLY A 267 17.20 1.22 10.76
CA GLY A 267 16.94 0.80 12.14
C GLY A 267 15.46 0.62 12.48
N PHE A 268 14.57 0.53 11.48
CA PHE A 268 13.16 0.19 11.72
C PHE A 268 13.04 -1.29 12.10
N SER A 269 12.29 -1.57 13.18
CA SER A 269 12.01 -2.92 13.64
C SER A 269 10.56 -3.28 13.38
N PHE A 270 10.33 -4.40 12.69
CA PHE A 270 8.99 -4.94 12.47
C PHE A 270 8.54 -5.73 13.70
N ALA A 271 7.33 -5.43 14.20
CA ALA A 271 6.69 -6.19 15.25
C ALA A 271 6.20 -7.55 14.74
N PHE A 272 5.83 -7.65 13.45
CA PHE A 272 5.36 -8.88 12.84
C PHE A 272 6.21 -9.25 11.61
N PRO A 273 7.44 -9.75 11.81
CA PRO A 273 8.34 -10.09 10.70
C PRO A 273 7.92 -11.37 9.96
N HIS A 274 7.17 -12.27 10.60
CA HIS A 274 6.75 -13.56 10.04
C HIS A 274 5.22 -13.66 9.87
N ILE A 275 4.79 -14.33 8.79
CA ILE A 275 3.37 -14.36 8.38
C ILE A 275 2.48 -15.07 9.40
N HIS A 276 3.01 -16.10 10.06
CA HIS A 276 2.28 -16.84 11.09
C HIS A 276 1.90 -15.92 12.26
N ASP A 277 2.86 -15.15 12.79
CA ASP A 277 2.64 -14.28 13.94
C ASP A 277 1.67 -13.13 13.62
N ALA A 278 1.80 -12.56 12.41
CA ALA A 278 0.88 -11.56 11.89
C ALA A 278 -0.55 -12.09 11.82
N LEU A 279 -0.74 -13.26 11.21
CA LEU A 279 -2.07 -13.85 11.08
C LEU A 279 -2.63 -14.31 12.43
N GLN A 280 -1.78 -14.79 13.35
CA GLN A 280 -2.18 -15.19 14.70
C GLN A 280 -2.71 -13.98 15.47
N ASN A 281 -2.02 -12.84 15.37
CA ASN A 281 -2.49 -11.58 15.94
C ASN A 281 -3.86 -11.16 15.38
N LEU A 282 -4.01 -11.20 14.06
CA LEU A 282 -5.19 -10.69 13.36
C LEU A 282 -6.41 -11.61 13.50
N CYS A 283 -6.21 -12.93 13.40
CA CYS A 283 -7.29 -13.91 13.24
C CYS A 283 -7.43 -14.86 14.44
N GLY A 284 -6.38 -15.07 15.23
CA GLY A 284 -6.35 -16.04 16.33
C GLY A 284 -7.35 -15.75 17.45
N LYS A 285 -7.80 -14.50 17.60
CA LYS A 285 -8.80 -14.09 18.61
C LYS A 285 -10.26 -14.37 18.21
N SER A 286 -10.53 -14.76 16.96
CA SER A 286 -11.90 -15.03 16.46
C SER A 286 -12.36 -16.49 16.62
N VAL A 287 -11.64 -17.31 17.38
CA VAL A 287 -11.96 -18.74 17.61
C VAL A 287 -12.42 -18.98 19.06
N ALA A 288 -12.72 -17.93 19.82
CA ALA A 288 -13.38 -18.00 21.13
C ALA A 288 -14.82 -17.51 21.04
#